data_AF-A0A7S0AMB6-F1
#
_entry.id   AF-A0A7S0AMB6-F1
#
_cell.length_a   1.000
_cell.length_b   1.000
_cell.length_c   1.000
_cell.angle_alpha   90.00
_cell.angle_beta   90.00
_cell.angle_gamma   90.00
#
_symmetry.space_group_name_H-M   'P 1'
#
loop_
_entity.id
_entity.type
_entity.pdbx_description
1 polymer ?
#
loop_
_entity_poly.entity_id
_entity_poly.type
_entity_poly.pdbx_seq_one_letter_code
_entity_poly.pdbx_strand_id
1 'polypeptide(L)'
;DSMGEGMICNFDGTVLVASNGGRPDEIITGEVRPDLVREARLGWGVENNIYQLGARAMTAVRGGARDCPYTFMQDMVQGKYRLPWHDEISIKDGTSCGFEPPTREYKGNLSE
;
A
#
# COMPACT_ATOMS: atom_id res chain seq x y z
N ASP A 1 21.29 -18.26 13.90
CA ASP A 1 20.10 -17.45 13.63
C ASP A 1 19.77 -17.46 12.15
N SER A 2 18.48 -17.42 11.82
CA SER A 2 17.92 -17.34 10.47
C SER A 2 17.56 -15.87 10.15
N MET A 3 17.31 -15.59 8.88
CA MET A 3 16.80 -14.29 8.41
C MET A 3 15.26 -14.20 8.43
N GLY A 4 14.57 -15.29 8.77
CA GLY A 4 13.11 -15.32 8.81
C GLY A 4 12.56 -14.57 10.02
N GLU A 5 11.57 -13.70 9.80
CA GLU A 5 10.87 -12.95 10.85
C GLU A 5 9.36 -13.05 10.60
N GLY A 6 8.54 -12.83 11.63
CA GLY A 6 7.09 -12.75 11.47
C GLY A 6 6.46 -11.80 12.48
N MET A 7 5.37 -11.17 12.05
CA MET A 7 4.70 -10.13 12.82
C MET A 7 3.20 -10.17 12.58
N ILE A 8 2.42 -10.06 13.66
CA ILE A 8 0.96 -9.93 13.63
C ILE A 8 0.62 -8.54 14.15
N CYS A 9 0.01 -7.70 13.30
CA CYS A 9 -0.40 -6.35 13.66
C CYS A 9 -1.91 -6.23 13.77
N ASN A 10 -2.35 -5.42 14.73
CA ASN A 10 -3.72 -4.96 14.83
C ASN A 10 -4.04 -3.89 13.78
N PHE A 11 -5.33 -3.61 13.55
CA PHE A 11 -5.78 -2.67 12.53
C PHE A 11 -5.49 -1.19 12.85
N ASP A 12 -5.12 -0.87 14.09
CA ASP A 12 -4.64 0.44 14.51
C ASP A 12 -3.11 0.63 14.32
N GLY A 13 -2.42 -0.40 13.80
CA GLY A 13 -0.98 -0.41 13.59
C GLY A 13 -0.16 -0.95 14.77
N THR A 14 -0.79 -1.31 15.89
CA THR A 14 -0.10 -1.93 17.03
C THR A 14 0.42 -3.32 16.65
N VAL A 15 1.68 -3.62 16.99
CA VAL A 15 2.22 -4.97 16.87
C VAL A 15 1.73 -5.81 18.04
N LEU A 16 0.94 -6.87 17.74
CA LEU A 16 0.42 -7.79 18.75
C LEU A 16 1.45 -8.87 19.09
N VAL A 17 2.13 -9.39 18.07
CA VAL A 17 3.14 -10.43 18.17
C VAL A 17 4.24 -10.15 17.15
N ALA A 18 5.49 -10.33 17.55
CA ALA A 18 6.64 -10.31 16.66
C ALA A 18 7.61 -11.44 17.05
N SER A 19 8.33 -11.98 16.09
CA SER A 19 9.47 -12.87 16.32
C SER A 19 10.53 -12.19 17.19
N ASN A 20 11.28 -13.00 17.93
CA ASN A 20 12.33 -12.51 18.83
C ASN A 20 13.70 -13.10 18.45
N GLY A 21 14.17 -12.77 17.25
CA GLY A 21 15.54 -13.05 16.81
C GLY A 21 15.67 -14.17 15.79
N GLY A 22 14.72 -14.26 14.85
CA GLY A 22 14.78 -15.08 13.65
C GLY A 22 15.23 -16.52 13.85
N ARG A 23 14.59 -17.28 14.75
CA ARG A 23 14.99 -18.68 14.94
C ARG A 23 14.45 -19.55 13.80
N PRO A 24 15.28 -20.44 13.20
CA PRO A 24 14.76 -21.49 12.33
C PRO A 24 13.64 -22.26 13.05
N ASP A 25 12.58 -22.58 12.31
CA ASP A 25 11.42 -23.33 12.79
C ASP A 25 10.62 -22.67 13.93
N GLU A 26 10.79 -21.36 14.15
CA GLU A 26 9.97 -20.59 15.09
C GLU A 26 8.50 -20.54 14.62
N ILE A 27 7.57 -20.90 15.52
CA ILE A 27 6.13 -20.82 15.26
C ILE A 27 5.56 -19.59 15.96
N ILE A 28 5.24 -18.58 15.17
CA ILE A 28 4.68 -17.31 15.64
C ILE A 28 3.15 -17.43 15.59
N THR A 29 2.49 -17.26 16.74
CA THR A 29 1.04 -17.41 16.87
C THR A 29 0.42 -16.21 17.56
N GLY A 30 -0.79 -15.85 17.16
CA GLY A 30 -1.58 -14.78 17.75
C GLY A 30 -3.02 -14.82 17.25
N GLU A 31 -3.96 -14.37 18.07
CA GLU A 31 -5.36 -14.26 17.69
C GLU A 31 -5.61 -12.93 16.96
N VAL A 32 -6.38 -12.99 15.88
CA VAL A 32 -6.90 -11.81 15.19
C VAL A 32 -8.43 -11.80 15.27
N ARG A 33 -9.01 -10.60 15.40
CA ARG A 33 -10.46 -10.39 15.56
C ARG A 33 -11.05 -9.58 14.39
N PRO A 34 -11.42 -10.24 13.27
CA PRO A 34 -11.96 -9.56 12.10
C PRO A 34 -13.30 -8.84 12.33
N ASP A 35 -14.06 -9.26 13.33
CA ASP A 35 -15.29 -8.60 13.76
C ASP A 35 -15.01 -7.17 14.27
N LEU A 36 -13.97 -6.98 15.08
CA LEU A 36 -13.55 -5.66 15.54
C LEU A 36 -13.08 -4.75 14.40
N VAL A 37 -12.45 -5.31 13.36
CA VAL A 37 -12.09 -4.55 12.15
C VAL A 37 -13.33 -4.05 11.41
N ARG A 38 -14.39 -4.87 11.33
CA ARG A 38 -15.66 -4.46 10.71
C ARG A 38 -16.35 -3.39 11.54
N GLU A 39 -16.38 -3.56 12.86
CA GLU A 39 -16.92 -2.56 13.79
C GLU A 39 -16.18 -1.22 13.63
N ALA A 40 -14.84 -1.23 13.65
CA ALA A 40 -14.04 -0.02 13.47
C ALA A 40 -14.32 0.67 12.13
N ARG A 41 -14.40 -0.07 11.02
CA ARG A 41 -14.70 0.50 9.70
C ARG A 41 -16.08 1.16 9.61
N LEU A 42 -17.03 0.72 10.42
CA LEU A 42 -18.40 1.27 10.44
C LEU A 42 -18.56 2.38 11.47
N GLY A 43 -17.91 2.28 12.63
CA GLY A 43 -18.10 3.17 13.77
C GLY A 43 -17.07 4.29 13.89
N TRP A 44 -15.85 4.11 13.37
CA TRP A 44 -14.79 5.11 13.54
C TRP A 44 -14.97 6.29 12.60
N GLY A 45 -14.65 7.48 13.12
CA GLY A 45 -14.76 8.76 12.40
C GLY A 45 -13.40 9.28 11.95
N VAL A 46 -12.62 9.83 12.90
CA VAL A 46 -11.34 10.52 12.64
C VAL A 46 -10.29 9.56 12.08
N GLU A 47 -10.31 8.31 12.50
CA GLU A 47 -9.37 7.25 12.13
C GLU A 47 -9.83 6.45 10.90
N ASN A 48 -10.96 6.81 10.29
CA ASN A 48 -11.50 6.10 9.14
C ASN A 48 -10.91 6.61 7.82
N ASN A 49 -9.59 6.50 7.68
CA ASN A 49 -8.84 7.06 6.56
C ASN A 49 -9.32 6.53 5.21
N ILE A 50 -9.72 5.26 5.13
CA ILE A 50 -10.21 4.65 3.89
C ILE A 50 -11.51 5.30 3.39
N TYR A 51 -12.44 5.64 4.29
CA TYR A 51 -13.65 6.37 3.91
C TYR A 51 -13.33 7.83 3.56
N GLN A 52 -12.49 8.47 4.37
CA GLN A 52 -12.13 9.89 4.21
C GLN A 52 -11.41 10.18 2.88
N LEU A 53 -10.64 9.23 2.34
CA LEU A 53 -9.95 9.37 1.05
C LEU A 53 -10.90 9.77 -0.09
N GLY A 54 -12.10 9.21 -0.12
CA GLY A 54 -13.12 9.47 -1.15
C GLY A 54 -14.26 10.40 -0.73
N ALA A 55 -14.29 10.82 0.54
CA ALA A 55 -15.32 11.69 1.11
C ALA A 55 -14.67 12.89 1.83
N ARG A 56 -13.79 13.61 1.12
CA ARG A 56 -12.94 14.64 1.73
C ARG A 56 -13.78 15.81 2.23
N ALA A 57 -13.40 16.38 3.37
CA ALA A 57 -14.09 17.51 4.00
C ALA A 57 -15.61 17.31 4.15
N MET A 58 -16.05 16.08 4.43
CA MET A 58 -17.47 15.71 4.62
C MET A 58 -18.24 16.53 5.66
N THR A 59 -17.55 17.20 6.59
CA THR A 59 -18.15 18.16 7.54
C THR A 59 -18.54 19.48 6.86
N ALA A 60 -17.79 19.92 5.85
CA ALA A 60 -18.00 21.18 5.13
C ALA A 60 -18.75 20.99 3.80
N VAL A 61 -18.63 19.82 3.17
CA VAL A 61 -19.24 19.50 1.87
C VAL A 61 -20.19 18.32 2.05
N ARG A 62 -21.48 18.51 1.72
CA ARG A 62 -22.48 17.45 1.80
C ARG A 62 -22.03 16.24 0.97
N GLY A 63 -21.81 15.10 1.64
CA GLY A 63 -21.37 13.86 1.00
C GLY A 63 -19.87 13.78 0.68
N GLY A 64 -19.09 14.79 1.07
CA GLY A 64 -17.66 14.93 0.83
C GLY A 64 -17.30 15.27 -0.62
N ALA A 65 -16.12 15.87 -0.83
CA ALA A 65 -15.54 15.99 -2.16
C ALA A 65 -15.04 14.62 -2.64
N ARG A 66 -15.42 14.25 -3.86
CA ARG A 66 -15.26 12.88 -4.43
C ARG A 66 -14.37 12.82 -5.66
N ASP A 67 -13.83 13.96 -6.10
CA ASP A 67 -12.79 14.04 -7.11
C ASP A 67 -11.45 13.52 -6.55
N CYS A 68 -10.54 13.13 -7.45
CA CYS A 68 -9.19 12.69 -7.11
C CYS A 68 -8.21 13.84 -7.38
N PRO A 69 -7.84 14.68 -6.39
CA PRO A 69 -6.97 15.83 -6.60
C PRO A 69 -5.49 15.45 -6.73
N TYR A 70 -5.15 14.17 -6.60
CA TYR A 70 -3.78 13.68 -6.56
C TYR A 70 -3.28 13.42 -7.98
N THR A 71 -2.48 14.34 -8.52
CA THR A 71 -1.97 14.27 -9.90
C THR A 71 -1.24 12.96 -10.18
N PHE A 72 -0.46 12.44 -9.23
CA PHE A 72 0.22 11.16 -9.39
C PHE A 72 -0.75 9.98 -9.63
N MET A 73 -1.93 9.98 -9.00
CA MET A 73 -2.94 8.95 -9.23
C MET A 73 -3.57 9.09 -10.63
N GLN A 74 -3.85 10.34 -11.05
CA GLN A 74 -4.36 10.62 -12.39
C GLN A 74 -3.35 10.21 -13.46
N ASP A 75 -2.07 10.51 -13.26
CA ASP A 75 -0.99 10.15 -14.15
C ASP A 75 -0.79 8.63 -14.21
N MET A 76 -0.86 7.92 -13.07
CA MET A 76 -0.82 6.45 -13.06
C MET A 76 -1.96 5.84 -13.87
N VAL A 77 -3.21 6.32 -13.69
CA VAL A 77 -4.37 5.85 -14.47
C VAL A 77 -4.19 6.10 -15.97
N GLN A 78 -3.57 7.22 -16.34
CA GLN A 78 -3.30 7.56 -17.74
C GLN A 78 -2.03 6.89 -18.31
N GLY A 79 -1.29 6.13 -17.52
CA GLY A 79 0.01 5.56 -17.94
C GLY A 79 1.11 6.60 -18.14
N LYS A 80 0.99 7.78 -17.51
CA LYS A 80 1.90 8.94 -17.63
C LYS A 80 2.70 9.22 -16.36
N TYR A 81 2.64 8.34 -15.35
CA TYR A 81 3.35 8.54 -14.09
C TYR A 81 4.85 8.78 -14.33
N ARG A 82 5.33 9.94 -13.91
CA ARG A 82 6.72 10.35 -14.08
C ARG A 82 7.14 11.28 -12.94
N LEU A 83 8.25 10.95 -12.29
CA LEU A 83 8.87 11.82 -11.28
C LEU A 83 9.59 13.00 -11.96
N PRO A 84 9.68 14.19 -11.31
CA PRO A 84 10.40 15.33 -11.87
C PRO A 84 11.87 15.03 -12.21
N TRP A 85 12.55 14.21 -11.41
CA TRP A 85 13.94 13.78 -11.58
C TRP A 85 14.08 12.40 -12.23
N HIS A 86 13.06 11.93 -12.96
CA HIS A 86 13.06 10.58 -13.54
C HIS A 86 14.29 10.31 -14.43
N ASP A 87 14.80 11.33 -15.11
CA ASP A 87 15.99 11.19 -15.96
C ASP A 87 17.27 10.96 -15.16
N GLU A 88 17.35 11.48 -13.93
CA GLU A 88 18.53 11.40 -13.05
C GLU A 88 18.66 10.05 -12.32
N ILE A 89 17.62 9.19 -12.36
CA ILE A 89 17.65 7.86 -11.72
C ILE A 89 18.73 6.99 -12.37
N SER A 90 19.64 6.44 -11.57
CA SER A 90 20.77 5.64 -12.07
C SER A 90 20.42 4.17 -12.37
N ILE A 91 19.40 3.61 -11.73
CA ILE A 91 18.99 2.21 -11.88
C ILE A 91 17.54 2.19 -12.37
N LYS A 92 17.34 1.82 -13.65
CA LYS A 92 16.02 1.76 -14.30
C LYS A 92 15.65 0.36 -14.80
N ASP A 93 16.56 -0.60 -14.69
CA ASP A 93 16.39 -1.99 -15.11
C ASP A 93 17.27 -2.93 -14.26
N GLY A 94 17.31 -4.21 -14.64
CA GLY A 94 18.06 -5.26 -13.94
C GLY A 94 19.51 -5.43 -14.38
N THR A 95 20.08 -4.58 -15.24
CA THR A 95 21.41 -4.81 -15.81
C THR A 95 22.52 -4.78 -14.77
N SER A 96 22.40 -3.99 -13.71
CA SER A 96 23.35 -4.01 -12.58
C SER A 96 23.39 -5.36 -11.84
N CYS A 97 22.39 -6.23 -12.05
CA CYS A 97 22.28 -7.56 -11.48
C CYS A 97 22.57 -8.68 -12.50
N GLY A 98 23.10 -8.35 -13.69
CA GLY A 98 23.47 -9.32 -14.72
C GLY A 98 22.33 -9.77 -15.65
N PHE A 99 21.19 -9.06 -15.65
CA PHE A 99 20.10 -9.32 -16.60
C PHE A 99 20.28 -8.51 -17.89
N GLU A 100 19.92 -9.11 -19.02
CA GLU A 100 19.82 -8.39 -20.30
C GLU A 100 18.71 -7.33 -20.25
N PRO A 101 18.84 -6.21 -20.99
CA PRO A 101 17.79 -5.19 -21.06
C PRO A 101 16.43 -5.78 -21.49
N PRO A 102 15.32 -5.39 -20.84
CA PRO A 102 14.01 -5.92 -21.17
C PRO A 102 13.57 -5.48 -22.58
N THR A 103 13.08 -6.43 -23.39
CA THR A 103 12.59 -6.18 -24.75
C THR A 103 11.07 -6.16 -24.87
N ARG A 104 10.36 -6.62 -23.83
CA ARG A 104 8.90 -6.70 -23.82
C ARG A 104 8.28 -5.37 -23.42
N GLU A 105 7.44 -4.82 -24.28
CA GLU A 105 6.63 -3.64 -23.96
C GLU A 105 5.44 -4.00 -23.06
N TYR A 106 5.09 -3.08 -22.15
CA TYR A 106 3.88 -3.16 -21.35
C TYR A 106 2.67 -2.85 -22.23
N LYS A 107 1.69 -3.76 -22.27
CA LYS A 107 0.50 -3.64 -23.13
C LYS A 107 -0.68 -2.89 -22.49
N GLY A 108 -0.54 -2.40 -21.26
CA GLY A 108 -1.66 -1.79 -20.53
C GLY A 108 -2.69 -2.79 -20.04
N ASN A 109 -3.67 -2.29 -19.28
CA ASN A 109 -4.92 -2.99 -19.08
C ASN A 109 -5.73 -2.80 -20.37
N LEU A 110 -5.88 -3.86 -21.17
CA LEU A 110 -6.72 -3.83 -22.37
C LEU A 110 -8.16 -3.57 -21.94
N SER A 111 -8.69 -2.38 -22.20
CA SER A 111 -10.13 -2.22 -22.40
C SER A 111 -10.41 -2.67 -23.83
N GLU A 112 -11.20 -3.72 -24.00
CA GLU A 112 -11.96 -3.92 -25.25
C GLU A 112 -12.87 -2.73 -25.53
#